data_AF-A0A934F8M7-F1
#
_entry.id   AF-A0A934F8M7-F1
#
_cell.length_a   1.000
_cell.length_b   1.000
_cell.length_c   1.000
_cell.angle_alpha   90.00
_cell.angle_beta   90.00
_cell.angle_gamma   90.00
#
_symmetry.space_group_name_H-M   'P 1'
#
loop_
_entity.id
_entity.type
_entity.pdbx_description
1 polymer ?
#
loop_
_entity_poly.entity_id
_entity_poly.type
_entity_poly.pdbx_seq_one_letter_code
_entity_poly.pdbx_strand_id
1 'polypeptide(L)'
;MNKNTGILATVAAVMLCGCPGLFLCLFGLVTATGNGTFNDQSLSPVVGVVLICLSLLLILIPVGVGFFTLRKKPEAPVDSVVPPTS
;
A
#
# COMPACT_ATOMS: atom_id res chain seq x y z
N MET A 1 17.99 8.28 -10.42
CA MET A 1 16.80 8.39 -9.54
C MET A 1 17.27 8.21 -8.10
N ASN A 2 17.01 9.15 -7.20
CA ASN A 2 17.56 9.07 -5.85
C ASN A 2 16.98 7.84 -5.12
N LYS A 3 17.80 7.11 -4.36
CA LYS A 3 17.37 5.92 -3.59
C LYS A 3 16.18 6.25 -2.67
N ASN A 4 16.12 7.48 -2.17
CA ASN A 4 15.03 8.00 -1.35
C ASN A 4 13.68 8.09 -2.08
N THR A 5 13.65 8.23 -3.40
CA THR A 5 12.39 8.40 -4.17
C THR A 5 11.56 7.12 -4.18
N GLY A 6 12.18 5.95 -4.28
CA GLY A 6 11.47 4.66 -4.25
C GLY A 6 10.89 4.36 -2.86
N ILE A 7 11.65 4.65 -1.81
CA ILE A 7 11.19 4.52 -0.42
C ILE A 7 10.03 5.50 -0.16
N LEU A 8 10.17 6.76 -0.56
CA LEU A 8 9.12 7.76 -0.40
C LEU A 8 7.82 7.38 -1.13
N ALA A 9 7.93 6.87 -2.36
CA ALA A 9 6.77 6.41 -3.11
C ALA A 9 6.06 5.24 -2.41
N THR A 10 6.81 4.31 -1.83
CA THR A 10 6.26 3.15 -1.13
C THR A 10 5.60 3.57 0.19
N VAL A 11 6.23 4.46 0.95
CA VAL A 11 5.67 5.02 2.20
C VAL A 11 4.40 5.81 1.92
N ALA A 12 4.40 6.67 0.89
CA ALA A 12 3.23 7.42 0.48
C ALA A 12 2.08 6.50 0.06
N ALA A 13 2.36 5.47 -0.74
CA ALA A 13 1.35 4.49 -1.15
C ALA A 13 0.76 3.72 0.04
N VAL A 14 1.58 3.33 1.02
CA VAL A 14 1.09 2.63 2.23
C VAL A 14 0.24 3.56 3.10
N MET A 15 0.63 4.82 3.27
CA MET A 15 -0.16 5.78 4.07
C MET A 15 -1.47 6.17 3.41
N LEU A 16 -1.45 6.46 2.10
CA LEU A 16 -2.64 6.88 1.36
C LEU A 16 -3.60 5.73 1.05
N CYS A 17 -3.08 4.50 0.95
CA CYS A 17 -3.83 3.39 0.36
C CYS A 17 -3.82 2.13 1.23
N GLY A 18 -2.67 1.77 1.80
CA GLY A 18 -2.53 0.58 2.65
C GLY A 18 -3.29 0.70 3.97
N CYS A 19 -3.08 1.78 4.71
CA CYS A 19 -3.71 2.01 6.01
C CYS A 19 -5.25 2.13 5.93
N PRO A 20 -5.81 3.02 5.09
CA PRO A 20 -7.26 3.08 4.93
C PRO A 20 -7.83 1.80 4.28
N GLY A 21 -7.10 1.18 3.34
CA GLY A 21 -7.48 -0.10 2.75
C GLY A 21 -7.63 -1.21 3.79
N LEU A 22 -6.68 -1.35 4.72
CA LEU A 22 -6.73 -2.37 5.77
C LEU A 22 -7.91 -2.16 6.72
N PHE A 23 -8.16 -0.92 7.15
CA PHE A 23 -9.32 -0.57 7.97
C PHE A 23 -10.64 -0.90 7.27
N LEU A 24 -10.78 -0.52 6.00
CA LEU A 24 -11.96 -0.84 5.19
C LEU A 24 -12.12 -2.35 4.98
N CYS A 25 -11.02 -3.09 4.89
CA CYS A 25 -11.06 -4.55 4.75
C CYS A 25 -11.61 -5.22 6.01
N LEU A 26 -11.13 -4.83 7.19
CA LEU A 26 -11.60 -5.37 8.47
C LEU A 26 -13.05 -4.98 8.74
N PHE A 27 -13.38 -3.70 8.56
CA PHE A 27 -14.75 -3.21 8.72
C PHE A 27 -15.72 -3.84 7.71
N GLY A 28 -15.27 -4.00 6.45
CA GLY A 28 -15.99 -4.70 5.41
C GLY A 28 -16.26 -6.16 5.76
N LEU A 29 -15.28 -6.88 6.32
CA LEU A 29 -15.44 -8.26 6.79
C LEU A 29 -16.48 -8.38 7.91
N VAL A 30 -16.37 -7.52 8.93
CA VAL A 30 -17.34 -7.47 10.03
C VAL A 30 -18.75 -7.19 9.49
N THR A 31 -18.87 -6.25 8.56
CA THR A 31 -20.14 -5.90 7.92
C THR A 31 -20.69 -7.03 7.04
N ALA A 32 -19.85 -7.71 6.27
CA ALA A 32 -20.25 -8.82 5.40
C ALA A 32 -20.75 -10.04 6.18
N THR A 33 -20.24 -10.26 7.40
CA THR A 33 -20.76 -11.29 8.32
C THR A 33 -22.05 -10.89 9.04
N GLY A 34 -22.61 -9.70 8.75
CA GLY A 34 -23.85 -9.20 9.34
C GLY A 34 -23.68 -8.50 10.69
N ASN A 35 -22.45 -8.31 11.16
CA ASN A 35 -22.14 -7.64 12.43
C ASN A 35 -21.76 -6.16 12.26
N GLY A 36 -21.91 -5.60 11.06
CA GLY A 36 -21.57 -4.21 10.76
C GLY A 36 -22.64 -3.25 11.27
N THR A 37 -22.24 -2.28 12.08
CA THR A 37 -23.10 -1.19 12.54
C THR A 37 -22.45 0.17 12.27
N PHE A 38 -23.27 1.16 11.93
CA PHE A 38 -22.83 2.54 11.76
C PHE A 38 -23.91 3.48 12.32
N ASN A 39 -23.55 4.29 13.32
CA ASN A 39 -24.52 5.14 14.05
C ASN A 39 -25.76 4.35 14.53
N ASP A 40 -25.53 3.23 15.22
CA ASP A 40 -26.56 2.34 15.78
C ASP A 40 -27.49 1.67 14.75
N GLN A 41 -27.24 1.88 13.46
CA GLN A 41 -27.96 1.24 12.36
C GLN A 41 -27.15 0.05 11.85
N SER A 42 -27.79 -1.11 11.76
CA SER A 42 -27.17 -2.28 11.12
C SER A 42 -26.99 -2.02 9.62
N LEU A 43 -25.77 -2.20 9.13
CA LEU A 43 -25.46 -2.08 7.72
C LEU A 43 -25.80 -3.37 6.98
N SER A 44 -26.29 -3.24 5.75
CA SER A 44 -26.53 -4.41 4.91
C SER A 44 -25.21 -5.14 4.61
N PRO A 45 -25.17 -6.49 4.67
CA PRO A 45 -23.98 -7.28 4.35
C PRO A 45 -23.39 -6.97 2.97
N VAL A 46 -24.24 -6.56 2.02
CA VAL A 46 -23.83 -6.15 0.67
C VAL A 46 -22.85 -4.97 0.71
N VAL A 47 -23.04 -4.02 1.64
CA VAL A 47 -22.11 -2.91 1.86
C VAL A 47 -20.75 -3.45 2.29
N GLY A 48 -20.73 -4.43 3.19
CA GLY A 48 -19.50 -5.08 3.62
C GLY A 48 -18.72 -5.72 2.47
N VAL A 49 -19.40 -6.45 1.59
CA VAL A 49 -18.79 -7.07 0.41
C VAL A 49 -18.18 -6.02 -0.52
N VAL A 50 -18.91 -4.93 -0.79
CA VAL A 50 -18.41 -3.83 -1.63
C VAL A 50 -17.17 -3.17 -1.01
N LEU A 51 -17.16 -2.97 0.31
CA LEU A 51 -16.01 -2.41 1.03
C LEU A 51 -14.78 -3.31 0.97
N ILE A 52 -14.95 -4.64 1.07
CA ILE A 52 -13.87 -5.61 0.88
C ILE A 52 -13.31 -5.56 -0.55
N CYS A 53 -14.18 -5.46 -1.56
CA CYS A 53 -13.72 -5.34 -2.95
C CYS A 53 -12.89 -4.06 -3.16
N LEU A 54 -13.36 -2.92 -2.63
CA LEU A 54 -12.62 -1.67 -2.69
C LEU A 54 -11.29 -1.73 -1.92
N SER A 55 -11.26 -2.35 -0.73
CA SER A 55 -10.03 -2.48 0.04
C SER A 55 -8.98 -3.33 -0.67
N LEU A 56 -9.38 -4.42 -1.34
CA LEU A 56 -8.47 -5.25 -2.14
C LEU A 56 -7.84 -4.46 -3.28
N LEU A 57 -8.62 -3.61 -3.97
CA LEU A 57 -8.09 -2.73 -5.01
C LEU A 57 -7.12 -1.70 -4.44
N LEU A 58 -7.43 -1.12 -3.27
CA LEU A 58 -6.52 -0.20 -2.58
C LEU A 58 -5.23 -0.92 -2.15
N ILE A 59 -5.29 -2.14 -1.62
CA ILE A 59 -4.11 -2.90 -1.20
C ILE A 59 -3.24 -3.30 -2.40
N LEU A 60 -3.84 -3.49 -3.58
CA LEU A 60 -3.11 -3.82 -4.80
C LEU A 60 -2.13 -2.71 -5.22
N ILE A 61 -2.45 -1.44 -4.94
CA ILE A 61 -1.60 -0.29 -5.28
C ILE A 61 -0.24 -0.32 -4.55
N PRO A 62 -0.15 -0.33 -3.21
CA PRO A 62 1.13 -0.42 -2.50
C PRO A 62 1.85 -1.74 -2.77
N VAL A 63 1.15 -2.84 -3.07
CA VAL A 63 1.78 -4.09 -3.52
C VAL A 63 2.48 -3.88 -4.86
N GLY A 64 1.82 -3.24 -5.83
CA GLY A 64 2.42 -2.89 -7.12
C GLY A 64 3.61 -1.94 -6.98
N VAL A 65 3.47 -0.87 -6.18
CA VAL A 65 4.56 0.07 -5.90
C VAL A 65 5.73 -0.62 -5.22
N GLY A 66 5.48 -1.46 -4.21
CA GLY A 66 6.52 -2.25 -3.53
C GLY A 66 7.22 -3.19 -4.49
N PHE A 67 6.49 -3.90 -5.35
CA PHE A 67 7.08 -4.79 -6.35
C PHE A 67 7.97 -4.03 -7.34
N PHE A 68 7.51 -2.89 -7.87
CA PHE A 68 8.31 -2.05 -8.76
C PHE A 68 9.53 -1.42 -8.07
N THR A 69 9.38 -1.00 -6.81
CA THR A 69 10.48 -0.46 -6.01
C THR A 69 11.55 -1.53 -5.73
N LEU A 70 11.15 -2.74 -5.34
CA LEU A 70 12.07 -3.84 -5.01
C LEU A 70 12.73 -4.46 -6.26
N ARG A 71 12.08 -4.42 -7.43
CA ARG A 71 12.66 -4.88 -8.70
C ARG A 71 13.77 -3.97 -9.24
N LYS A 72 13.81 -2.69 -8.84
CA LYS A 72 14.93 -1.81 -9.19
C LYS A 72 16.13 -2.15 -8.29
N LYS A 73 17.09 -2.91 -8.84
CA LYS A 73 18.42 -3.03 -8.22
C LYS A 73 18.99 -1.61 -8.02
N PRO A 74 19.53 -1.27 -6.84
CA PRO A 74 20.25 -0.03 -6.66
C PRO A 74 21.36 0.05 -7.72
N GLU A 75 21.40 1.11 -8.51
CA GLU A 75 22.61 1.44 -9.27
C GLU A 75 23.77 1.47 -8.27
N ALA A 76 24.81 0.68 -8.58
CA ALA A 76 26.03 0.68 -7.80
C ALA A 76 26.48 2.14 -7.63
N PRO A 77 26.85 2.58 -6.42
CA PRO A 77 27.52 3.86 -6.30
C PRO A 77 28.69 3.81 -7.27
N VAL A 78 28.76 4.77 -8.19
CA VAL A 78 29.99 5.03 -8.94
C VAL A 78 31.02 5.42 -7.89
N ASP A 79 31.74 4.41 -7.40
CA ASP A 79 32.87 4.57 -6.53
C ASP A 79 33.79 5.60 -7.17
N SER A 80 34.16 6.56 -6.33
CA SER A 80 35.24 7.54 -6.53
C SER A 80 36.24 7.10 -7.58
N VAL A 81 36.36 7.91 -8.64
CA VAL A 81 37.55 7.94 -9.49
C VAL A 81 38.75 8.17 -8.56
N VAL A 82 39.47 7.10 -8.23
CA VAL A 82 40.77 7.21 -7.56
C VAL A 82 41.70 7.87 -8.59
N PRO A 83 42.33 9.02 -8.29
CA PRO A 83 43.24 9.65 -9.24
C PRO A 83 44.42 8.70 -9.49
N PRO A 84 44.91 8.55 -10.73
CA PRO A 84 46.05 7.69 -11.01
C PRO A 84 47.27 8.24 -10.27
N THR A 85 47.88 7.42 -9.40
CA THR A 85 49.23 7.64 -8.92
C THR A 85 50.23 7.11 -9.94
N SER A 86 51.19 7.99 -10.26
CA SER A 86 52.40 7.84 -11.09
C SER A 86 52.23 8.08 -12.59
#